data_AF-A0A367F7E8-F1
#
_entry.id   AF-A0A367F7E8-F1
#
_cell.length_a   1.000
_cell.length_b   1.000
_cell.length_c   1.000
_cell.angle_alpha   90.00
_cell.angle_beta   90.00
_cell.angle_gamma   90.00
#
_symmetry.space_group_name_H-M   'P 1'
#
loop_
_entity.id
_entity.type
_entity.pdbx_description
1 polymer ?
#
loop_
_entity_poly.entity_id
_entity_poly.type
_entity_poly.pdbx_seq_one_letter_code
_entity_poly.pdbx_strand_id
1 'polypeptide(L)'
;MRLPADAQPVDVQELSLELAEAGMDYGPAFQGLKRAWRHGQDIYADVTLPQTLEPSGYGIHPALLDAALHPLALFAHDSTDRHRHMPRLPFRWSGVTLHASAGSASRVRLSLEGEDTVSVAVTDPDGAPVLSIDSLTLRTVDPDKITSSRGSRACDALFRLEWQPLPTRGHSLPSTGASAGSVVVLGDGKLITDEPGDRASGTLRNHESLTALRSALSEGLPAPETVLVCCPSSCSVEEPAEEPAGETHAVVLEVMELLQAFLSEERLAASRLVLITENAVDASTARAHTTATSQPPSAPNPQHAAVWGLVRSAQSESPGRLVLVDAEPGGGPVSWASIQSAVGAAVVAGESQVALRGDRVLVPRLAKTGETAASPADSGLWGLGAGGTVLVTGGTGVLGAAT
;
A
#
# COMPACT_ATOMS: atom_id res chain seq x y z
N MET A 1 25.01 15.10 26.15
CA MET A 1 25.14 13.93 27.08
C MET A 1 26.61 13.56 27.28
N ARG A 2 27.14 13.59 28.52
CA ARG A 2 28.55 13.26 28.83
C ARG A 2 28.68 11.84 29.38
N LEU A 3 29.67 11.09 28.90
CA LEU A 3 30.01 9.75 29.40
C LEU A 3 30.75 9.85 30.75
N PRO A 4 30.36 9.09 31.79
CA PRO A 4 31.10 9.00 33.05
C PRO A 4 32.52 8.46 32.87
N ALA A 5 33.48 8.95 33.66
CA ALA A 5 34.90 8.59 33.51
C ALA A 5 35.20 7.12 33.89
N ASP A 6 34.36 6.53 34.73
CA ASP A 6 34.42 5.16 35.24
C ASP A 6 33.51 4.18 34.49
N ALA A 7 32.88 4.62 33.39
CA ALA A 7 32.05 3.78 32.54
C ALA A 7 32.88 2.67 31.88
N GLN A 8 32.41 1.43 31.99
CA GLN A 8 33.09 0.25 31.46
C GLN A 8 32.74 0.07 29.97
N PRO A 9 33.73 -0.07 29.07
CA PRO A 9 33.44 -0.34 27.67
C PRO A 9 32.81 -1.73 27.49
N VAL A 10 31.90 -1.83 26.52
CA VAL A 10 31.27 -3.09 26.10
C VAL A 10 31.79 -3.47 24.73
N ASP A 11 32.04 -4.76 24.51
CA ASP A 11 32.39 -5.28 23.19
C ASP A 11 31.14 -5.34 22.30
N VAL A 12 31.07 -4.41 21.35
CA VAL A 12 29.94 -4.29 20.42
C VAL A 12 29.92 -5.44 19.41
N GLN A 13 31.07 -6.06 19.11
CA GLN A 13 31.14 -7.19 18.18
C GLN A 13 30.57 -8.45 18.84
N GLU A 14 30.92 -8.69 20.10
CA GLU A 14 30.34 -9.77 20.91
C GLU A 14 28.82 -9.61 21.04
N LEU A 15 28.36 -8.40 21.38
CA LEU A 15 26.92 -8.08 21.43
C LEU A 15 26.21 -8.37 20.10
N SER A 16 26.83 -8.02 18.97
CA SER A 16 26.25 -8.27 17.64
C SER A 16 26.14 -9.77 17.33
N LEU A 17 27.14 -10.56 17.75
CA LEU A 17 27.13 -12.02 17.60
C LEU A 17 26.04 -12.66 18.47
N GLU A 18 25.89 -12.23 19.72
CA GLU A 18 24.84 -12.71 20.63
C GLU A 18 23.43 -12.41 20.10
N LEU A 19 23.23 -11.20 19.58
CA LEU A 19 21.97 -10.81 18.91
C LEU A 19 21.67 -11.74 17.73
N ALA A 20 22.67 -12.04 16.90
CA ALA A 20 22.52 -12.96 15.77
C ALA A 20 22.21 -14.40 16.23
N GLU A 21 22.88 -14.90 17.28
CA GLU A 21 22.59 -16.21 17.87
C GLU A 21 21.17 -16.28 18.46
N ALA A 22 20.65 -15.18 18.99
CA ALA A 22 19.28 -15.04 19.44
C ALA A 22 18.26 -14.89 18.29
N GLY A 23 18.70 -14.96 17.02
CA GLY A 23 17.86 -14.87 15.83
C GLY A 23 17.61 -13.44 15.34
N MET A 24 18.29 -12.44 15.91
CA MET A 24 18.25 -11.03 15.48
C MET A 24 19.45 -10.71 14.59
N ASP A 25 19.46 -11.30 13.39
CA ASP A 25 20.51 -11.05 12.38
C ASP A 25 20.26 -9.72 11.65
N TYR A 26 20.94 -8.68 12.11
CA TYR A 26 20.83 -7.34 11.55
C TYR A 26 21.65 -7.17 10.28
N GLY A 27 20.98 -6.85 9.18
CA GLY A 27 21.65 -6.50 7.92
C GLY A 27 22.45 -5.19 7.98
N PRO A 28 23.26 -4.87 6.95
CA PRO A 28 24.22 -3.76 6.97
C PRO A 28 23.61 -2.39 7.28
N ALA A 29 22.34 -2.18 6.91
CA ALA A 29 21.58 -0.95 7.20
C ALA A 29 21.41 -0.69 8.71
N PHE A 30 21.32 -1.76 9.51
CA PHE A 30 20.99 -1.70 10.94
C PHE A 30 22.22 -1.84 11.84
N GLN A 31 23.42 -2.10 11.29
CA GLN A 31 24.68 -2.22 12.04
C GLN A 31 25.30 -0.84 12.38
N GLY A 32 24.47 0.04 12.95
CA GLY A 32 24.81 1.43 13.27
C GLY A 32 25.52 1.62 14.61
N LEU A 33 25.48 0.64 15.52
CA LEU A 33 26.11 0.71 16.83
C LEU A 33 27.65 0.67 16.69
N LYS A 34 28.34 1.72 17.17
CA LYS A 34 29.79 1.84 17.04
C LYS A 34 30.52 1.59 18.35
N ARG A 35 30.00 2.10 19.45
CA ARG A 35 30.60 1.99 20.77
C ARG A 35 29.49 1.93 21.81
N ALA A 36 29.70 1.13 22.85
CA ALA A 36 28.80 1.07 23.98
C ALA A 36 29.59 1.03 25.29
N TRP A 37 28.99 1.55 26.35
CA TRP A 37 29.54 1.58 27.69
C TRP A 37 28.45 1.34 28.72
N ARG A 38 28.84 0.79 29.85
CA ARG A 38 27.96 0.56 30.99
C ARG A 38 28.44 1.33 32.21
N HIS A 39 27.51 1.99 32.89
CA HIS A 39 27.75 2.68 34.15
C HIS A 39 26.56 2.47 35.09
N GLY A 40 26.73 1.60 36.09
CA GLY A 40 25.62 1.23 36.98
C GLY A 40 24.45 0.59 36.22
N GLN A 41 23.29 1.26 36.25
CA GLN A 41 22.06 0.85 35.55
C GLN A 41 21.87 1.58 34.20
N ASP A 42 22.84 2.43 33.83
CA ASP A 42 22.81 3.20 32.60
C ASP A 42 23.73 2.54 31.55
N ILE A 43 23.25 2.52 30.31
CA ILE A 43 24.03 2.15 29.13
C ILE A 43 24.13 3.36 28.23
N TYR A 44 25.34 3.64 27.78
CA TYR A 44 25.62 4.69 26.82
C TYR A 44 26.05 4.08 25.50
N ALA A 45 25.62 4.66 24.38
CA ALA A 45 26.02 4.19 23.06
C ALA A 45 26.24 5.34 22.07
N ASP A 46 27.25 5.17 21.22
CA ASP A 46 27.44 6.01 20.03
C ASP A 46 26.93 5.22 18.82
N VAL A 47 26.00 5.82 18.07
CA VAL A 47 25.38 5.22 16.89
C VAL A 47 25.58 6.10 15.67
N THR A 48 25.74 5.47 14.51
CA THR A 48 25.95 6.16 13.24
C THR A 48 25.19 5.46 12.13
N LEU A 49 24.43 6.23 11.36
CA LEU A 49 23.72 5.78 10.19
C LEU A 49 24.74 5.41 9.10
N PRO A 50 24.61 4.23 8.47
CA PRO A 50 25.44 3.87 7.31
C PRO A 50 25.39 4.93 6.20
N GLN A 51 26.53 5.20 5.56
CA GLN A 51 26.66 6.23 4.51
C GLN A 51 25.79 5.96 3.27
N THR A 52 25.31 4.73 3.10
CA THR A 52 24.41 4.34 2.00
C THR A 52 22.97 4.80 2.23
N LEU A 53 22.64 5.35 3.39
CA LEU A 53 21.30 5.77 3.77
C LEU A 53 21.24 7.29 3.98
N GLU A 54 20.21 7.90 3.43
CA GLU A 54 19.96 9.34 3.55
C GLU A 54 19.26 9.66 4.88
N PRO A 55 19.81 10.54 5.73
CA PRO A 55 19.16 10.93 6.98
C PRO A 55 17.97 11.88 6.75
N SER A 56 17.89 12.54 5.59
CA SER A 56 16.86 13.52 5.26
C SER A 56 15.48 12.87 5.05
N GLY A 57 14.40 13.63 5.32
CA GLY A 57 13.03 13.13 5.23
C GLY A 57 12.48 12.44 6.49
N TYR A 58 13.30 12.31 7.55
CA TYR A 58 12.91 11.73 8.83
C TYR A 58 13.18 12.69 10.00
N GLY A 59 12.38 12.59 11.07
CA GLY A 59 12.75 13.18 12.37
C GLY A 59 13.96 12.46 12.97
N ILE A 60 13.97 11.12 12.92
CA ILE A 60 15.14 10.28 13.15
C ILE A 60 15.06 9.10 12.19
N HIS A 61 16.15 8.79 11.49
CA HIS A 61 16.14 7.68 10.53
C HIS A 61 15.85 6.35 11.27
N PRO A 62 14.91 5.51 10.79
CA PRO A 62 14.52 4.29 11.50
C PRO A 62 15.68 3.36 11.85
N ALA A 63 16.64 3.16 10.93
CA ALA A 63 17.83 2.36 11.20
C ALA A 63 18.78 2.96 12.24
N LEU A 64 18.83 4.30 12.37
CA LEU A 64 19.62 4.97 13.42
C LEU A 64 18.95 4.80 14.78
N LEU A 65 17.62 4.92 14.83
CA LEU A 65 16.84 4.70 16.04
C LEU A 65 16.89 3.23 16.47
N ASP A 66 16.82 2.28 15.55
CA ASP A 66 16.93 0.86 15.89
C ASP A 66 18.33 0.52 16.45
N ALA A 67 19.39 1.01 15.81
CA ALA A 67 20.76 0.86 16.31
C ALA A 67 20.95 1.47 17.71
N ALA A 68 20.20 2.53 18.05
CA ALA A 68 20.19 3.13 19.39
C ALA A 68 19.63 2.20 20.47
N LEU A 69 18.84 1.19 20.07
CA LEU A 69 18.17 0.26 20.96
C LEU A 69 18.85 -1.11 21.04
N HIS A 70 19.80 -1.44 20.15
CA HIS A 70 20.61 -2.66 20.25
C HIS A 70 21.24 -2.88 21.64
N PRO A 71 21.74 -1.84 22.35
CA PRO A 71 22.31 -2.03 23.68
C PRO A 71 21.31 -2.50 24.75
N LEU A 72 19.99 -2.50 24.49
CA LEU A 72 18.99 -3.08 25.40
C LEU A 72 19.25 -4.56 25.72
N ALA A 73 19.90 -5.30 24.81
CA ALA A 73 20.26 -6.69 25.04
C ALA A 73 21.25 -6.88 26.20
N LEU A 74 21.98 -5.83 26.60
CA LEU A 74 22.88 -5.89 27.75
C LEU A 74 22.12 -5.94 29.09
N PHE A 75 20.84 -5.52 29.13
CA PHE A 75 20.01 -5.68 30.34
C PHE A 75 19.56 -7.13 30.55
N ALA A 76 19.58 -7.97 29.51
CA ALA A 76 19.23 -9.39 29.62
C ALA A 76 20.32 -10.22 30.32
N HIS A 77 21.58 -9.79 30.22
CA HIS A 77 22.76 -10.51 30.71
C HIS A 77 22.90 -10.55 32.24
N ASP A 78 22.17 -9.70 32.97
CA ASP A 78 22.22 -9.66 34.44
C ASP A 78 21.36 -10.74 35.13
N SER A 79 20.68 -11.58 34.35
CA SER A 79 19.73 -12.56 34.86
C SER A 79 20.24 -13.99 34.82
N THR A 80 20.16 -14.70 35.95
CA THR A 80 20.39 -16.15 36.02
C THR A 80 19.27 -17.01 35.43
N ASP A 81 18.13 -16.41 35.05
CA ASP A 81 16.98 -17.11 34.47
C ASP A 81 17.13 -17.30 32.95
N ARG A 82 17.08 -18.57 32.50
CA ARG A 82 17.14 -18.97 31.09
C ARG A 82 16.01 -18.37 30.25
N HIS A 83 14.86 -18.03 30.86
CA HIS A 83 13.77 -17.34 30.16
C HIS A 83 14.04 -15.87 29.85
N ARG A 84 14.99 -15.23 30.57
CA ARG A 84 15.45 -13.86 30.28
C ARG A 84 16.61 -13.79 29.28
N HIS A 85 17.14 -14.94 28.84
CA HIS A 85 18.11 -15.01 27.74
C HIS A 85 17.43 -14.88 26.35
N MET A 86 16.10 -14.83 26.32
CA MET A 86 15.35 -14.57 25.09
C MET A 86 15.47 -13.09 24.70
N PRO A 87 15.55 -12.77 23.39
CA PRO A 87 15.63 -11.41 22.93
C PRO A 87 14.42 -10.61 23.41
N ARG A 88 14.69 -9.48 24.08
CA ARG A 88 13.68 -8.54 24.55
C ARG A 88 13.50 -7.45 23.52
N LEU A 89 12.30 -7.33 22.97
CA LEU A 89 11.99 -6.36 21.93
C LEU A 89 11.20 -5.18 22.51
N PRO A 90 11.43 -3.96 21.98
CA PRO A 90 10.57 -2.79 22.20
C PRO A 90 9.10 -3.13 21.91
N PHE A 91 8.21 -2.94 22.89
CA PHE A 91 6.77 -3.14 22.70
C PHE A 91 5.96 -1.86 22.85
N ARG A 92 6.09 -1.22 24.02
CA ARG A 92 5.24 -0.08 24.37
C ARG A 92 6.10 1.14 24.60
N TRP A 93 5.74 2.22 23.92
CA TRP A 93 6.43 3.50 23.97
C TRP A 93 5.49 4.51 24.64
N SER A 94 5.98 5.26 25.61
CA SER A 94 5.21 6.27 26.34
C SER A 94 6.07 7.49 26.62
N GLY A 95 5.50 8.68 26.48
CA GLY A 95 6.24 9.94 26.62
C GLY A 95 7.30 10.16 25.54
N VAL A 96 7.01 9.80 24.28
CA VAL A 96 7.94 10.03 23.16
C VAL A 96 7.88 11.49 22.76
N THR A 97 9.01 12.19 22.85
CA THR A 97 9.15 13.59 22.43
C THR A 97 10.34 13.74 21.48
N LEU A 98 10.09 14.24 20.28
CA LEU A 98 11.12 14.64 19.33
C LEU A 98 11.42 16.13 19.52
N HIS A 99 12.67 16.45 19.84
CA HIS A 99 13.14 17.82 20.13
C HIS A 99 13.77 18.48 18.89
N ALA A 100 14.42 17.68 18.05
CA ALA A 100 15.08 18.11 16.82
C ALA A 100 15.23 16.93 15.85
N SER A 101 15.46 17.22 14.57
CA SER A 101 15.81 16.17 13.60
C SER A 101 17.23 15.66 13.82
N ALA A 102 17.40 14.33 13.82
CA ALA A 102 18.70 13.68 13.94
C ALA A 102 19.49 13.78 12.63
N GLY A 103 20.79 14.04 12.73
CA GLY A 103 21.73 13.83 11.62
C GLY A 103 22.11 12.34 11.48
N SER A 104 23.24 12.06 10.84
CA SER A 104 23.73 10.68 10.65
C SER A 104 24.39 10.09 11.89
N ALA A 105 24.56 10.82 12.99
CA ALA A 105 25.21 10.34 14.20
C ALA A 105 24.47 10.82 15.44
N SER A 106 24.41 9.97 16.47
CA SER A 106 23.76 10.28 17.74
C SER A 106 24.42 9.56 18.90
N ARG A 107 24.24 10.11 20.09
CA ARG A 107 24.59 9.46 21.36
C ARG A 107 23.33 9.14 22.12
N VAL A 108 23.31 7.97 22.74
CA VAL A 108 22.14 7.40 23.39
C VAL A 108 22.49 7.08 24.83
N ARG A 109 21.54 7.32 25.74
CA ARG A 109 21.54 6.76 27.09
C ARG A 109 20.25 5.98 27.29
N LEU A 110 20.41 4.74 27.75
CA LEU A 110 19.35 3.85 28.18
C LEU A 110 19.47 3.68 29.69
N SER A 111 18.40 3.90 30.43
CA SER A 111 18.39 3.76 31.90
C SER A 111 17.31 2.75 32.28
N LEU A 112 17.69 1.69 32.99
CA LEU A 112 16.75 0.65 33.41
C LEU A 112 15.87 1.16 34.56
N GLU A 113 14.56 1.13 34.36
CA GLU A 113 13.53 1.61 35.29
C GLU A 113 12.59 0.45 35.68
N GLY A 114 13.10 -0.49 36.49
CA GLY A 114 12.37 -1.71 36.88
C GLY A 114 12.87 -2.94 36.12
N GLU A 115 12.03 -3.97 35.99
CA GLU A 115 12.47 -5.23 35.37
C GLU A 115 12.48 -5.18 33.83
N ASP A 116 11.48 -4.54 33.24
CA ASP A 116 11.18 -4.62 31.80
C ASP A 116 10.98 -3.24 31.15
N THR A 117 11.30 -2.15 31.84
CA THR A 117 11.06 -0.78 31.37
C THR A 117 12.37 0.00 31.34
N VAL A 118 12.59 0.76 30.27
CA VAL A 118 13.80 1.56 30.05
C VAL A 118 13.41 2.97 29.64
N SER A 119 14.06 4.00 30.18
CA SER A 119 13.99 5.35 29.63
C SER A 119 15.11 5.58 28.62
N VAL A 120 14.81 6.32 27.55
CA VAL A 120 15.75 6.56 26.45
C VAL A 120 15.94 8.05 26.25
N ALA A 121 17.20 8.48 26.19
CA ALA A 121 17.57 9.81 25.76
C ALA A 121 18.53 9.72 24.58
N VAL A 122 18.25 10.47 23.52
CA VAL A 122 19.09 10.57 22.32
C VAL A 122 19.51 12.03 22.17
N THR A 123 20.80 12.25 21.95
CA THR A 123 21.38 13.55 21.64
C THR A 123 22.17 13.49 20.34
N ASP A 124 22.39 14.65 19.74
CA ASP A 124 23.41 14.80 18.70
C ASP A 124 24.84 14.65 19.29
N PRO A 125 25.89 14.64 18.45
CA PRO A 125 27.27 14.55 18.91
C PRO A 125 27.72 15.72 19.79
N ASP A 126 27.13 16.91 19.62
CA ASP A 126 27.39 18.11 20.42
C ASP A 126 26.68 18.07 21.79
N GLY A 127 25.73 17.13 21.94
CA GLY A 127 25.00 16.85 23.16
C GLY A 127 23.65 17.54 23.27
N ALA A 128 23.15 18.18 22.21
CA ALA A 128 21.82 18.75 22.17
C ALA A 128 20.74 17.64 22.07
N PRO A 129 19.59 17.79 22.73
CA PRO A 129 18.55 16.77 22.75
C PRO A 129 17.90 16.59 21.37
N VAL A 130 17.72 15.32 20.98
CA VAL A 130 17.09 14.90 19.72
C VAL A 130 15.78 14.18 20.00
N LEU A 131 15.81 13.13 20.84
CA LEU A 131 14.65 12.31 21.18
C LEU A 131 14.68 11.97 22.68
N SER A 132 13.54 12.02 23.34
CA SER A 132 13.35 11.43 24.67
C SER A 132 12.17 10.46 24.66
N ILE A 133 12.31 9.36 25.40
CA ILE A 133 11.26 8.38 25.64
C ILE A 133 11.23 8.15 27.14
N ASP A 134 10.15 8.60 27.77
CA ASP A 134 10.01 8.49 29.22
C ASP A 134 9.92 7.03 29.66
N SER A 135 9.23 6.18 28.89
CA SER A 135 9.08 4.76 29.21
C SER A 135 8.99 3.90 27.95
N LEU A 136 9.93 2.97 27.83
CA LEU A 136 9.97 1.91 26.82
C LEU A 136 9.83 0.54 27.51
N THR A 137 8.66 -0.08 27.39
CA THR A 137 8.42 -1.44 27.90
C THR A 137 8.91 -2.47 26.89
N LEU A 138 9.70 -3.43 27.37
CA LEU A 138 10.25 -4.53 26.60
C LEU A 138 9.48 -5.83 26.87
N ARG A 139 9.42 -6.72 25.88
CA ARG A 139 8.85 -8.06 26.04
C ARG A 139 9.73 -9.12 25.40
N THR A 140 9.75 -10.30 26.00
CA THR A 140 10.42 -11.47 25.41
C THR A 140 9.61 -11.99 24.24
N VAL A 141 10.29 -12.36 23.16
CA VAL A 141 9.67 -13.04 22.03
C VAL A 141 10.23 -14.46 21.92
N ASP A 142 9.32 -15.41 21.77
CA ASP A 142 9.65 -16.82 21.60
C ASP A 142 9.99 -17.09 20.12
N PRO A 143 11.26 -17.35 19.78
CA PRO A 143 11.70 -17.54 18.40
C PRO A 143 11.06 -18.77 17.74
N ASP A 144 10.64 -19.77 18.52
CA ASP A 144 9.96 -20.95 18.00
C ASP A 144 8.57 -20.61 17.46
N LYS A 145 7.91 -19.57 17.98
CA LYS A 145 6.63 -19.07 17.45
C LYS A 145 6.79 -18.29 16.14
N ILE A 146 7.90 -17.59 15.96
CA ILE A 146 8.20 -16.89 14.70
C ILE A 146 8.53 -17.90 13.60
N THR A 147 9.37 -18.89 13.89
CA THR A 147 9.80 -19.87 12.88
C THR A 147 8.72 -20.89 12.52
N SER A 148 7.87 -21.30 13.46
CA SER A 148 6.74 -22.19 13.16
C SER A 148 5.64 -21.54 12.29
N SER A 149 5.62 -20.22 12.18
CA SER A 149 4.80 -19.49 11.19
C SER A 149 5.29 -19.66 9.74
N ARG A 150 6.53 -20.11 9.52
CA ARG A 150 7.10 -20.38 8.17
C ARG A 150 6.69 -21.74 7.58
N GLY A 151 5.86 -22.52 8.28
CA GLY A 151 5.32 -23.77 7.74
C GLY A 151 4.44 -23.54 6.52
N SER A 152 4.36 -24.52 5.60
CA SER A 152 3.67 -24.42 4.30
C SER A 152 2.22 -23.90 4.38
N ARG A 153 1.56 -24.00 5.55
CA ARG A 153 0.21 -23.44 5.80
C ARG A 153 0.14 -21.92 5.70
N ALA A 154 1.20 -21.19 6.02
CA ALA A 154 1.21 -19.72 5.89
C ALA A 154 1.31 -19.29 4.43
N CYS A 155 2.16 -19.95 3.63
CA CYS A 155 2.23 -19.71 2.18
C CYS A 155 0.92 -20.07 1.46
N ASP A 156 0.21 -21.11 1.94
CA ASP A 156 -1.11 -21.49 1.43
C ASP A 156 -2.23 -20.47 1.73
N ALA A 157 -2.02 -19.55 2.67
CA ALA A 157 -2.98 -18.52 3.05
C ALA A 157 -2.74 -17.17 2.33
N LEU A 158 -1.61 -17.03 1.64
CA LEU A 158 -1.25 -15.78 0.97
C LEU A 158 -1.67 -15.82 -0.51
N PHE A 159 -2.44 -14.81 -0.90
CA PHE A 159 -2.90 -14.62 -2.27
C PHE A 159 -2.47 -13.25 -2.79
N ARG A 160 -2.21 -13.19 -4.10
CA ARG A 160 -1.97 -11.95 -4.84
C ARG A 160 -2.96 -11.83 -6.00
N LEU A 161 -3.13 -10.61 -6.48
CA LEU A 161 -3.80 -10.38 -7.76
C LEU A 161 -2.81 -10.60 -8.90
N GLU A 162 -3.21 -11.43 -9.85
CA GLU A 162 -2.57 -11.60 -11.15
C GLU A 162 -3.50 -11.06 -12.24
N TRP A 163 -2.94 -10.23 -13.11
CA TRP A 163 -3.65 -9.66 -14.25
C TRP A 163 -3.44 -10.53 -15.48
N GLN A 164 -4.51 -11.12 -15.98
CA GLN A 164 -4.48 -12.02 -17.12
C GLN A 164 -5.08 -11.35 -18.35
N PRO A 165 -4.49 -11.52 -19.55
CA PRO A 165 -5.08 -10.97 -20.77
C PRO A 165 -6.45 -11.59 -21.05
N LEU A 166 -7.45 -10.72 -21.23
CA LEU A 166 -8.74 -11.12 -21.76
C LEU A 166 -8.65 -11.10 -23.30
N PRO A 167 -8.88 -12.22 -24.02
CA PRO A 167 -8.75 -12.26 -25.47
C PRO A 167 -9.77 -11.34 -26.15
N THR A 168 -9.35 -10.15 -26.55
CA THR A 168 -10.14 -9.18 -27.34
C THR A 168 -10.05 -9.52 -28.83
N ARG A 169 -10.44 -10.74 -29.24
CA ARG A 169 -10.49 -11.05 -30.67
C ARG A 169 -11.68 -10.37 -31.32
N GLY A 170 -11.47 -9.25 -32.01
CA GLY A 170 -12.34 -8.76 -33.10
C GLY A 170 -13.84 -8.73 -32.81
N HIS A 171 -14.26 -8.54 -31.56
CA HIS A 171 -15.67 -8.31 -31.23
C HIS A 171 -15.96 -6.83 -31.52
N SER A 172 -15.91 -6.45 -32.79
CA SER A 172 -16.88 -5.47 -33.25
C SER A 172 -18.23 -6.05 -32.81
N LEU A 173 -18.97 -5.32 -31.97
CA LEU A 173 -20.39 -5.60 -31.76
C LEU A 173 -20.97 -5.99 -33.13
N PRO A 174 -21.72 -7.09 -33.27
CA PRO A 174 -22.21 -7.51 -34.57
C PRO A 174 -22.85 -6.31 -35.27
N SER A 175 -22.23 -5.86 -36.35
CA SER A 175 -22.71 -4.80 -37.23
C SER A 175 -23.84 -5.32 -38.11
N THR A 176 -24.80 -5.99 -37.46
CA THR A 176 -26.05 -6.47 -38.03
C THR A 176 -27.16 -5.83 -37.24
N GLY A 177 -27.51 -4.58 -37.56
CA GLY A 177 -28.84 -3.97 -37.33
C GLY A 177 -29.44 -4.01 -35.92
N ALA A 178 -28.71 -4.44 -34.90
CA ALA A 178 -29.12 -4.40 -33.51
C ALA A 178 -28.65 -3.06 -32.96
N SER A 179 -29.58 -2.27 -32.42
CA SER A 179 -29.29 -1.03 -31.72
C SER A 179 -28.07 -1.26 -30.83
N ALA A 180 -26.97 -0.53 -31.06
CA ALA A 180 -25.98 -0.36 -30.02
C ALA A 180 -26.76 0.04 -28.76
N GLY A 181 -26.64 -0.75 -27.69
CA GLY A 181 -27.30 -0.45 -26.43
C GLY A 181 -27.05 1.01 -26.09
N SER A 182 -28.10 1.76 -25.76
CA SER A 182 -27.95 3.20 -25.55
C SER A 182 -26.96 3.46 -24.41
N VAL A 183 -25.84 4.13 -24.73
CA VAL A 183 -24.82 4.50 -23.77
C VAL A 183 -25.02 5.96 -23.38
N VAL A 184 -25.07 6.19 -22.07
CA VAL A 184 -25.06 7.53 -21.49
C VAL A 184 -23.75 7.75 -20.75
N VAL A 185 -23.08 8.87 -21.03
CA VAL A 185 -21.95 9.36 -20.24
C VAL A 185 -22.48 10.41 -19.26
N LEU A 186 -22.02 10.34 -18.01
CA LEU A 186 -22.29 11.35 -16.99
C LEU A 186 -21.05 12.24 -16.79
N GLY A 187 -21.27 13.55 -16.68
CA GLY A 187 -20.24 14.53 -16.40
C GLY A 187 -19.50 15.05 -17.64
N ASP A 188 -18.27 15.50 -17.45
CA ASP A 188 -17.46 16.12 -18.52
C ASP A 188 -16.69 15.11 -19.39
N GLY A 189 -16.66 13.84 -18.99
CA GLY A 189 -16.02 12.77 -19.74
C GLY A 189 -14.51 12.94 -19.91
N LYS A 190 -13.82 13.71 -19.06
CA LYS A 190 -12.40 14.11 -19.22
C LYS A 190 -11.41 12.98 -19.54
N LEU A 191 -11.66 11.76 -19.07
CA LEU A 191 -10.80 10.59 -19.33
C LEU A 191 -11.02 9.95 -20.71
N ILE A 192 -12.05 10.37 -21.45
CA ILE A 192 -12.44 9.82 -22.74
C ILE A 192 -12.27 10.87 -23.83
N THR A 193 -11.54 10.53 -24.90
CA THR A 193 -11.64 11.26 -26.17
C THR A 193 -12.68 10.59 -27.07
N ASP A 194 -13.58 11.39 -27.65
CA ASP A 194 -14.55 10.92 -28.63
C ASP A 194 -14.26 11.46 -30.04
N GLU A 195 -14.62 10.68 -31.05
CA GLU A 195 -14.57 11.13 -32.43
C GLU A 195 -15.79 12.01 -32.73
N PRO A 196 -15.68 13.04 -33.59
CA PRO A 196 -16.79 13.93 -33.93
C PRO A 196 -18.06 13.19 -34.42
N GLY A 197 -17.89 11.99 -34.99
CA GLY A 197 -18.98 11.14 -35.48
C GLY A 197 -19.77 10.42 -34.38
N ASP A 198 -19.19 10.16 -33.21
CA ASP A 198 -19.82 9.36 -32.15
C ASP A 198 -20.96 10.11 -31.48
N ARG A 199 -20.77 11.41 -31.23
CA ARG A 199 -21.82 12.32 -30.74
C ARG A 199 -22.86 12.61 -31.81
N ALA A 200 -22.45 12.77 -33.07
CA ALA A 200 -23.34 13.06 -34.19
C ALA A 200 -24.26 11.88 -34.54
N SER A 201 -23.79 10.64 -34.33
CA SER A 201 -24.58 9.41 -34.53
C SER A 201 -25.60 9.15 -33.42
N GLY A 202 -25.58 9.93 -32.32
CA GLY A 202 -26.48 9.74 -31.16
C GLY A 202 -26.19 8.48 -30.34
N THR A 203 -25.09 7.78 -30.63
CA THR A 203 -24.62 6.58 -29.94
C THR A 203 -24.13 6.89 -28.53
N LEU A 204 -23.57 8.09 -28.33
CA LEU A 204 -23.10 8.61 -27.05
C LEU A 204 -23.93 9.83 -26.64
N ARG A 205 -24.71 9.72 -25.56
CA ARG A 205 -25.45 10.86 -24.99
C ARG A 205 -24.76 11.34 -23.73
N ASN A 206 -24.50 12.64 -23.64
CA ASN A 206 -23.93 13.22 -22.42
C ASN A 206 -25.03 13.84 -21.55
N HIS A 207 -25.00 13.54 -20.25
CA HIS A 207 -25.78 14.22 -19.23
C HIS A 207 -24.83 14.77 -18.18
N GLU A 208 -25.06 16.00 -17.73
CA GLU A 208 -24.18 16.66 -16.74
C GLU A 208 -24.07 15.86 -15.43
N SER A 209 -25.16 15.21 -15.01
CA SER A 209 -25.22 14.45 -13.76
C SER A 209 -26.27 13.35 -13.80
N LEU A 210 -26.24 12.45 -12.82
CA LEU A 210 -27.30 11.46 -12.63
C LEU A 210 -28.67 12.13 -12.42
N THR A 211 -28.71 13.30 -11.78
CA THR A 211 -29.95 14.09 -11.61
C THR A 211 -30.52 14.53 -12.96
N ALA A 212 -29.67 15.01 -13.87
CA ALA A 212 -30.09 15.38 -15.22
C ALA A 212 -30.62 14.16 -16.01
N LEU A 213 -29.95 13.00 -15.87
CA LEU A 213 -30.44 11.76 -16.47
C LEU A 213 -31.82 11.36 -15.91
N ARG A 214 -32.02 11.44 -14.59
CA ARG A 214 -33.31 11.12 -13.95
C ARG A 214 -34.45 12.02 -14.43
N SER A 215 -34.16 13.30 -14.68
CA SER A 215 -35.12 14.24 -15.29
C SER A 215 -35.49 13.80 -16.71
N ALA A 216 -34.49 13.51 -17.55
CA ALA A 216 -34.73 13.05 -18.90
C ALA A 216 -35.54 11.73 -18.94
N LEU A 217 -35.27 10.80 -18.03
CA LEU A 217 -36.07 9.57 -17.87
C LEU A 217 -37.51 9.87 -17.48
N SER A 218 -37.76 10.89 -16.65
CA SER A 218 -39.14 11.32 -16.33
C SER A 218 -39.86 11.99 -17.50
N GLU A 219 -39.11 12.58 -18.43
CA GLU A 219 -39.62 13.19 -19.67
C GLU A 219 -39.85 12.15 -20.79
N GLY A 220 -39.63 10.87 -20.50
CA GLY A 220 -39.91 9.76 -21.44
C GLY A 220 -38.69 9.23 -22.20
N LEU A 221 -37.47 9.63 -21.83
CA LEU A 221 -36.26 8.97 -22.34
C LEU A 221 -36.26 7.49 -21.92
N PRO A 222 -36.03 6.53 -22.84
CA PRO A 222 -35.87 5.13 -22.46
C PRO A 222 -34.63 4.94 -21.58
N ALA A 223 -34.69 3.97 -20.66
CA ALA A 223 -33.58 3.65 -19.78
C ALA A 223 -32.36 3.17 -20.58
N PRO A 224 -31.16 3.75 -20.34
CA PRO A 224 -29.95 3.31 -21.02
C PRO A 224 -29.53 1.91 -20.58
N GLU A 225 -28.89 1.16 -21.46
CA GLU A 225 -28.33 -0.14 -21.08
C GLU A 225 -27.07 0.05 -20.24
N THR A 226 -26.26 1.06 -20.57
CA THR A 226 -25.00 1.38 -19.91
C THR A 226 -24.94 2.86 -19.56
N VAL A 227 -24.65 3.15 -18.30
CA VAL A 227 -24.32 4.48 -17.80
C VAL A 227 -22.85 4.47 -17.44
N LEU A 228 -22.10 5.45 -17.93
CA LEU A 228 -20.66 5.53 -17.80
C LEU A 228 -20.26 6.80 -17.08
N VAL A 229 -19.33 6.66 -16.13
CA VAL A 229 -18.85 7.76 -15.30
C VAL A 229 -17.33 7.70 -15.26
N CYS A 230 -16.68 8.80 -15.60
CA CYS A 230 -15.27 9.00 -15.30
C CYS A 230 -15.17 9.44 -13.83
N CYS A 231 -14.42 8.71 -13.02
CA CYS A 231 -14.26 9.07 -11.61
C CYS A 231 -13.53 10.42 -11.51
N PRO A 232 -13.97 11.28 -10.57
CA PRO A 232 -13.30 12.56 -10.36
C PRO A 232 -11.89 12.30 -9.82
N SER A 233 -10.93 13.05 -10.33
CA SER A 233 -9.57 13.11 -9.82
C SER A 233 -9.20 14.58 -9.62
N SER A 234 -8.78 14.93 -8.41
CA SER A 234 -8.16 16.23 -8.12
C SER A 234 -6.63 16.14 -8.16
N CYS A 235 -6.07 14.91 -8.15
CA CYS A 235 -4.64 14.70 -8.36
C CYS A 235 -4.28 15.06 -9.81
N SER A 236 -3.55 16.16 -9.99
CA SER A 236 -2.75 16.41 -11.18
C SER A 236 -1.29 16.08 -10.87
N VAL A 237 -0.53 15.63 -11.88
CA VAL A 237 0.92 15.39 -11.74
C VAL A 237 1.69 16.70 -11.52
N GLU A 238 1.08 17.84 -11.88
CA GLU A 238 1.70 19.16 -11.89
C GLU A 238 1.49 19.93 -10.58
N GLU A 239 0.40 19.66 -9.84
CA GLU A 239 0.11 20.29 -8.54
C GLU A 239 -0.26 19.21 -7.51
N PRO A 240 0.68 18.81 -6.63
CA PRO A 240 0.39 17.86 -5.56
C PRO A 240 -0.60 18.46 -4.56
N ALA A 241 -1.59 17.65 -4.18
CA ALA A 241 -2.62 17.99 -3.20
C ALA A 241 -2.01 18.51 -1.88
N GLU A 242 -2.56 19.62 -1.35
CA GLU A 242 -2.19 20.14 -0.02
C GLU A 242 -2.59 19.15 1.09
N GLU A 243 -3.70 18.43 0.92
CA GLU A 243 -4.20 17.41 1.84
C GLU A 243 -4.69 16.14 1.09
N PRO A 244 -3.77 15.24 0.69
CA PRO A 244 -4.08 14.08 -0.15
C PRO A 244 -5.17 13.14 0.42
N ALA A 245 -5.23 13.03 1.75
CA ALA A 245 -6.23 12.22 2.44
C ALA A 245 -7.64 12.84 2.37
N GLY A 246 -7.73 14.17 2.56
CA GLY A 246 -8.99 14.89 2.47
C GLY A 246 -9.61 14.80 1.07
N GLU A 247 -8.79 14.98 0.04
CA GLU A 247 -9.23 14.85 -1.35
C GLU A 247 -9.66 13.42 -1.71
N THR A 248 -8.91 12.41 -1.23
CA THR A 248 -9.30 11.00 -1.39
C THR A 248 -10.66 10.72 -0.75
N HIS A 249 -10.90 11.23 0.47
CA HIS A 249 -12.21 11.08 1.12
C HIS A 249 -13.33 11.76 0.33
N ALA A 250 -13.10 12.95 -0.21
CA ALA A 250 -14.09 13.67 -1.00
C ALA A 250 -14.51 12.86 -2.25
N VAL A 251 -13.53 12.34 -3.01
CA VAL A 251 -13.78 11.49 -4.20
C VAL A 251 -14.56 10.22 -3.82
N VAL A 252 -14.18 9.56 -2.74
CA VAL A 252 -14.86 8.33 -2.28
C VAL A 252 -16.31 8.62 -1.86
N LEU A 253 -16.56 9.73 -1.16
CA LEU A 253 -17.91 10.13 -0.76
C LEU A 253 -18.79 10.47 -1.96
N GLU A 254 -18.24 11.19 -2.94
CA GLU A 254 -18.96 11.51 -4.19
C GLU A 254 -19.36 10.25 -4.95
N VAL A 255 -18.42 9.30 -5.11
CA VAL A 255 -18.72 8.01 -5.76
C VAL A 255 -19.72 7.20 -4.93
N MET A 256 -19.64 7.20 -3.60
CA MET A 256 -20.60 6.52 -2.74
C MET A 256 -22.03 7.07 -2.93
N GLU A 257 -22.20 8.40 -2.95
CA GLU A 257 -23.48 9.04 -3.19
C GLU A 257 -24.03 8.69 -4.57
N LEU A 258 -23.18 8.71 -5.60
CA LEU A 258 -23.54 8.27 -6.95
C LEU A 258 -24.01 6.82 -6.99
N LEU A 259 -23.28 5.89 -6.34
CA LEU A 259 -23.65 4.47 -6.29
C LEU A 259 -25.00 4.29 -5.60
N GLN A 260 -25.23 4.94 -4.46
CA GLN A 260 -26.48 4.86 -3.72
C GLN A 260 -27.65 5.42 -4.55
N ALA A 261 -27.47 6.57 -5.19
CA ALA A 261 -28.49 7.19 -6.03
C ALA A 261 -28.79 6.36 -7.29
N PHE A 262 -27.78 5.78 -7.93
CA PHE A 262 -27.96 4.92 -9.10
C PHE A 262 -28.65 3.60 -8.76
N LEU A 263 -28.21 2.94 -7.69
CA LEU A 263 -28.74 1.63 -7.30
C LEU A 263 -30.17 1.71 -6.77
N SER A 264 -30.58 2.83 -6.18
CA SER A 264 -31.95 3.09 -5.71
C SER A 264 -32.93 3.51 -6.80
N GLU A 265 -32.46 3.80 -8.02
CA GLU A 265 -33.32 4.21 -9.12
C GLU A 265 -33.91 2.99 -9.87
N GLU A 266 -35.19 2.70 -9.61
CA GLU A 266 -35.90 1.54 -10.19
C GLU A 266 -35.92 1.55 -11.73
N ARG A 267 -35.97 2.74 -12.35
CA ARG A 267 -35.94 2.86 -13.82
C ARG A 267 -34.61 2.40 -14.42
N LEU A 268 -33.54 2.40 -13.63
CA LEU A 268 -32.19 1.96 -14.01
C LEU A 268 -31.87 0.56 -13.48
N ALA A 269 -32.86 -0.21 -13.01
CA ALA A 269 -32.66 -1.54 -12.45
C ALA A 269 -32.01 -2.52 -13.44
N ALA A 270 -32.31 -2.39 -14.73
CA ALA A 270 -31.72 -3.18 -15.81
C ALA A 270 -30.42 -2.57 -16.38
N SER A 271 -30.09 -1.33 -16.01
CA SER A 271 -28.91 -0.61 -16.47
C SER A 271 -27.67 -1.03 -15.68
N ARG A 272 -26.51 -0.93 -16.34
CA ARG A 272 -25.20 -1.14 -15.72
C ARG A 272 -24.47 0.18 -15.56
N LEU A 273 -23.82 0.37 -14.42
CA LEU A 273 -22.94 1.50 -14.17
C LEU A 273 -21.49 1.08 -14.40
N VAL A 274 -20.81 1.75 -15.31
CA VAL A 274 -19.39 1.58 -15.61
C VAL A 274 -18.63 2.76 -15.00
N LEU A 275 -17.75 2.47 -14.05
CA LEU A 275 -16.86 3.46 -13.45
C LEU A 275 -15.48 3.35 -14.09
N ILE A 276 -15.04 4.44 -14.70
CA ILE A 276 -13.70 4.54 -15.27
C ILE A 276 -12.78 5.20 -14.26
N THR A 277 -11.70 4.52 -13.94
CA THR A 277 -10.62 5.05 -13.13
C THR A 277 -9.36 5.22 -13.96
N GLU A 278 -8.47 6.08 -13.48
CA GLU A 278 -7.13 6.27 -14.02
C GLU A 278 -6.08 5.72 -13.05
N ASN A 279 -5.23 4.81 -13.54
CA ASN A 279 -4.09 4.25 -12.83
C ASN A 279 -4.37 3.83 -11.38
N ALA A 280 -5.58 3.35 -11.07
CA ALA A 280 -5.99 2.97 -9.72
C ALA A 280 -5.25 1.73 -9.20
N VAL A 281 -4.85 0.85 -10.12
CA VAL A 281 -4.24 -0.44 -9.80
C VAL A 281 -2.99 -0.68 -10.63
N ASP A 282 -2.01 -1.33 -10.02
CA ASP A 282 -0.89 -1.89 -10.77
C ASP A 282 -1.36 -3.15 -11.49
N ALA A 283 -1.73 -2.97 -12.77
CA ALA A 283 -2.11 -4.03 -13.68
C ALA A 283 -0.93 -4.53 -14.54
N SER A 284 0.31 -4.19 -14.18
CA SER A 284 1.46 -4.74 -14.89
C SER A 284 1.51 -6.25 -14.67
N THR A 285 1.56 -7.01 -15.77
CA THR A 285 1.78 -8.45 -15.64
C THR A 285 3.16 -8.65 -15.03
N ALA A 286 3.29 -9.48 -13.99
CA ALA A 286 4.59 -9.77 -13.35
C ALA A 286 5.71 -10.23 -14.34
N ARG A 287 5.33 -10.63 -15.57
CA ARG A 287 6.22 -10.97 -16.69
C ARG A 287 6.76 -9.78 -17.51
N ALA A 288 6.24 -8.57 -17.33
CA ALA A 288 6.61 -7.40 -18.14
C ALA A 288 7.81 -6.62 -17.58
N HIS A 289 8.28 -6.93 -16.37
CA HIS A 289 9.45 -6.29 -15.75
C HIS A 289 10.79 -6.61 -16.45
N THR A 290 10.80 -7.38 -17.55
CA THR A 290 12.01 -7.71 -18.31
C THR A 290 12.19 -6.91 -19.60
N THR A 291 11.25 -6.04 -19.98
CA THR A 291 11.48 -5.10 -21.07
C THR A 291 11.81 -3.73 -20.50
N ALA A 292 13.07 -3.32 -20.68
CA ALA A 292 13.58 -2.00 -20.36
C ALA A 292 12.84 -0.92 -21.17
N THR A 293 11.64 -0.55 -20.74
CA THR A 293 11.06 0.76 -21.04
C THR A 293 11.70 1.78 -20.12
N SER A 294 12.24 2.85 -20.69
CA SER A 294 13.05 3.90 -20.07
C SER A 294 12.29 4.75 -19.03
N GLN A 295 11.05 4.41 -18.73
CA GLN A 295 10.16 5.20 -17.89
C GLN A 295 9.62 4.28 -16.78
N PRO A 296 9.78 4.66 -15.49
CA PRO A 296 9.20 3.89 -14.40
C PRO A 296 7.67 3.81 -14.58
N PRO A 297 7.03 2.70 -14.15
CA PRO A 297 5.57 2.63 -14.16
C PRO A 297 5.00 3.81 -13.36
N SER A 298 3.93 4.44 -13.89
CA SER A 298 3.26 5.51 -13.17
C SER A 298 2.79 5.00 -11.80
N ALA A 299 3.03 5.79 -10.76
CA ALA A 299 2.56 5.46 -9.42
C ALA A 299 1.02 5.36 -9.42
N PRO A 300 0.42 4.42 -8.66
CA PRO A 300 -1.03 4.30 -8.60
C PRO A 300 -1.69 5.60 -8.11
N ASN A 301 -2.81 5.98 -8.71
CA ASN A 301 -3.63 7.09 -8.23
C ASN A 301 -4.36 6.66 -6.94
N PRO A 302 -4.01 7.23 -5.77
CA PRO A 302 -4.56 6.78 -4.48
C PRO A 302 -6.06 7.07 -4.35
N GLN A 303 -6.57 8.13 -4.98
CA GLN A 303 -8.00 8.48 -4.95
C GLN A 303 -8.83 7.40 -5.64
N HIS A 304 -8.41 7.03 -6.85
CA HIS A 304 -9.06 5.97 -7.61
C HIS A 304 -8.82 4.57 -7.03
N ALA A 305 -7.68 4.32 -6.39
CA ALA A 305 -7.43 3.08 -5.65
C ALA A 305 -8.43 2.90 -4.49
N ALA A 306 -8.77 3.99 -3.79
CA ALA A 306 -9.80 3.96 -2.75
C ALA A 306 -11.21 3.71 -3.33
N VAL A 307 -11.53 4.31 -4.49
CA VAL A 307 -12.78 4.03 -5.24
C VAL A 307 -12.89 2.55 -5.61
N TRP A 308 -11.80 1.91 -6.03
CA TRP A 308 -11.77 0.46 -6.28
C TRP A 308 -12.19 -0.35 -5.06
N GLY A 309 -11.72 0.01 -3.86
CA GLY A 309 -12.12 -0.64 -2.61
C GLY A 309 -13.63 -0.53 -2.35
N LEU A 310 -14.18 0.69 -2.46
CA LEU A 310 -15.61 0.97 -2.28
C LEU A 310 -16.47 0.18 -3.27
N VAL A 311 -16.16 0.29 -4.57
CA VAL A 311 -16.98 -0.31 -5.64
C VAL A 311 -16.94 -1.84 -5.57
N ARG A 312 -15.80 -2.44 -5.18
CA ARG A 312 -15.72 -3.89 -4.95
C ARG A 312 -16.64 -4.38 -3.83
N SER A 313 -16.80 -3.58 -2.77
CA SER A 313 -17.80 -3.86 -1.73
C SER A 313 -19.21 -3.83 -2.32
N ALA A 314 -19.55 -2.75 -3.03
CA ALA A 314 -20.86 -2.58 -3.66
C ALA A 314 -21.18 -3.67 -4.71
N GLN A 315 -20.18 -4.16 -5.45
CA GLN A 315 -20.32 -5.27 -6.41
C GLN A 315 -20.78 -6.57 -5.73
N SER A 316 -20.40 -6.79 -4.47
CA SER A 316 -20.83 -7.97 -3.71
C SER A 316 -22.31 -7.88 -3.31
N GLU A 317 -22.83 -6.67 -3.12
CA GLU A 317 -24.24 -6.40 -2.79
C GLU A 317 -25.13 -6.32 -4.04
N SER A 318 -24.59 -5.86 -5.17
CA SER A 318 -25.29 -5.72 -6.45
C SER A 318 -24.54 -6.38 -7.62
N PRO A 319 -24.49 -7.74 -7.68
CA PRO A 319 -23.73 -8.45 -8.70
C PRO A 319 -24.20 -8.12 -10.12
N GLY A 320 -23.24 -7.91 -11.04
CA GLY A 320 -23.50 -7.66 -12.46
C GLY A 320 -24.00 -6.26 -12.82
N ARG A 321 -24.26 -5.39 -11.84
CA ARG A 321 -24.72 -4.01 -12.07
C ARG A 321 -23.59 -2.98 -12.15
N LEU A 322 -22.45 -3.26 -11.53
CA LEU A 322 -21.32 -2.34 -11.44
C LEU A 322 -20.09 -2.94 -12.11
N VAL A 323 -19.46 -2.20 -13.03
CA VAL A 323 -18.23 -2.59 -13.74
C VAL A 323 -17.16 -1.54 -13.50
N LEU A 324 -15.96 -1.96 -13.12
CA LEU A 324 -14.77 -1.12 -12.99
C LEU A 324 -13.89 -1.27 -14.24
N VAL A 325 -13.48 -0.16 -14.82
CA VAL A 325 -12.52 -0.09 -15.92
C VAL A 325 -11.39 0.84 -15.50
N ASP A 326 -10.21 0.28 -15.22
CA ASP A 326 -9.03 1.09 -14.90
C ASP A 326 -8.16 1.33 -16.12
N ALA A 327 -8.01 2.58 -16.52
CA ALA A 327 -7.30 2.99 -17.72
C ALA A 327 -5.95 3.64 -17.37
N GLU A 328 -4.94 3.38 -18.21
CA GLU A 328 -3.66 4.11 -18.17
C GLU A 328 -3.64 5.10 -19.34
N PRO A 329 -3.82 6.41 -19.09
CA PRO A 329 -3.67 7.43 -20.13
C PRO A 329 -2.19 7.58 -20.44
N GLY A 330 -1.77 7.06 -21.60
CA GLY A 330 -0.38 7.13 -22.09
C GLY A 330 0.04 8.54 -22.53
N GLY A 331 -0.13 9.54 -21.67
CA GLY A 331 0.12 10.97 -21.97
C GLY A 331 -1.08 11.73 -22.53
N GLY A 332 -2.29 11.17 -22.43
CA GLY A 332 -3.54 11.83 -22.85
C GLY A 332 -4.78 10.95 -22.64
N PRO A 333 -6.01 11.50 -22.82
CA PRO A 333 -7.24 10.76 -22.56
C PRO A 333 -7.40 9.55 -23.48
N VAL A 334 -8.06 8.51 -22.98
CA VAL A 334 -8.22 7.23 -23.68
C VAL A 334 -9.37 7.31 -24.69
N SER A 335 -9.22 6.69 -25.86
CA SER A 335 -10.28 6.77 -26.89
C SER A 335 -11.54 6.01 -26.49
N TRP A 336 -12.70 6.57 -26.84
CA TRP A 336 -14.00 5.96 -26.63
C TRP A 336 -14.09 4.54 -27.19
N ALA A 337 -13.54 4.31 -28.38
CA ALA A 337 -13.51 2.99 -29.01
C ALA A 337 -12.80 1.93 -28.14
N SER A 338 -11.72 2.32 -27.44
CA SER A 338 -10.98 1.42 -26.56
C SER A 338 -11.76 1.08 -25.30
N ILE A 339 -12.42 2.08 -24.70
CA ILE A 339 -13.32 1.90 -23.55
C ILE A 339 -14.51 1.02 -23.94
N GLN A 340 -15.15 1.28 -25.08
CA GLN A 340 -16.27 0.48 -25.57
C GLN A 340 -15.86 -0.99 -25.81
N SER A 341 -14.68 -1.22 -26.39
CA SER A 341 -14.12 -2.56 -26.57
C SER A 341 -13.88 -3.26 -25.22
N ALA A 342 -13.30 -2.55 -24.25
CA ALA A 342 -13.04 -3.08 -22.91
C ALA A 342 -14.32 -3.44 -22.16
N VAL A 343 -15.32 -2.54 -22.16
CA VAL A 343 -16.63 -2.77 -21.55
C VAL A 343 -17.36 -3.93 -22.23
N GLY A 344 -17.35 -3.97 -23.57
CA GLY A 344 -17.95 -5.07 -24.33
C GLY A 344 -17.33 -6.42 -24.00
N ALA A 345 -16.00 -6.49 -23.98
CA ALA A 345 -15.27 -7.70 -23.61
C ALA A 345 -15.57 -8.15 -22.17
N ALA A 346 -15.57 -7.20 -21.22
CA ALA A 346 -15.91 -7.48 -19.83
C ALA A 346 -17.32 -8.04 -19.68
N VAL A 347 -18.30 -7.40 -20.32
CA VAL A 347 -19.71 -7.82 -20.29
C VAL A 347 -19.91 -9.21 -20.88
N VAL A 348 -19.30 -9.51 -22.02
CA VAL A 348 -19.40 -10.83 -22.68
C VAL A 348 -18.75 -11.92 -21.83
N ALA A 349 -17.61 -11.61 -21.20
CA ALA A 349 -16.89 -12.54 -20.35
C ALA A 349 -17.48 -12.66 -18.93
N GLY A 350 -18.46 -11.82 -18.56
CA GLY A 350 -19.03 -11.79 -17.22
C GLY A 350 -18.11 -11.17 -16.17
N GLU A 351 -17.15 -10.35 -16.60
CA GLU A 351 -16.17 -9.70 -15.74
C GLU A 351 -16.70 -8.36 -15.23
N SER A 352 -16.52 -8.11 -13.93
CA SER A 352 -16.92 -6.87 -13.27
C SER A 352 -15.75 -5.91 -13.07
N GLN A 353 -14.53 -6.33 -13.36
CA GLN A 353 -13.30 -5.56 -13.17
C GLN A 353 -12.35 -5.82 -14.33
N VAL A 354 -11.90 -4.75 -14.99
CA VAL A 354 -10.91 -4.81 -16.06
C VAL A 354 -9.91 -3.67 -15.93
N ALA A 355 -8.69 -3.90 -16.41
CA ALA A 355 -7.68 -2.88 -16.60
C ALA A 355 -7.33 -2.78 -18.10
N LEU A 356 -7.33 -1.56 -18.62
CA LEU A 356 -6.93 -1.22 -19.98
C LEU A 356 -5.51 -0.65 -19.95
N ARG A 357 -4.57 -1.35 -20.59
CA ARG A 357 -3.16 -0.95 -20.70
C ARG A 357 -2.77 -0.97 -22.18
N GLY A 358 -2.74 0.22 -22.80
CA GLY A 358 -2.68 0.35 -24.25
C GLY A 358 -3.93 -0.26 -24.91
N ASP A 359 -3.73 -1.24 -25.80
CA ASP A 359 -4.79 -1.99 -26.50
C ASP A 359 -5.21 -3.27 -25.77
N ARG A 360 -4.58 -3.57 -24.63
CA ARG A 360 -4.78 -4.83 -23.90
C ARG A 360 -5.81 -4.65 -22.79
N VAL A 361 -6.81 -5.52 -22.79
CA VAL A 361 -7.76 -5.68 -21.69
C VAL A 361 -7.27 -6.80 -20.78
N LEU A 362 -7.09 -6.48 -19.50
CA LEU A 362 -6.61 -7.39 -18.47
C LEU A 362 -7.71 -7.59 -17.42
N VAL A 363 -7.82 -8.79 -16.88
CA VAL A 363 -8.77 -9.15 -15.81
C VAL A 363 -8.02 -9.61 -14.56
N PRO A 364 -8.47 -9.23 -13.35
CA PRO A 364 -7.84 -9.66 -12.12
C PRO A 364 -8.24 -11.09 -11.76
N ARG A 365 -7.25 -11.87 -11.30
CA ARG A 365 -7.43 -13.23 -10.75
C ARG A 365 -6.65 -13.37 -9.46
N LEU A 366 -7.23 -14.05 -8.48
CA LEU A 366 -6.49 -14.43 -7.27
C LEU A 366 -5.59 -15.63 -7.59
N ALA A 367 -4.31 -15.50 -7.27
CA ALA A 367 -3.32 -16.57 -7.36
C ALA A 367 -2.60 -16.73 -6.03
N LYS A 368 -2.21 -17.95 -5.66
CA LYS A 368 -1.42 -18.19 -4.46
C LYS A 368 0.02 -17.71 -4.65
N THR A 369 0.58 -17.05 -3.65
CA THR A 369 2.01 -16.70 -3.63
C THR A 369 2.83 -17.96 -3.35
N GLY A 370 3.35 -18.61 -4.41
CA GLY A 370 4.20 -19.79 -4.30
C GLY A 370 4.15 -20.76 -5.48
N GLU A 371 3.12 -20.72 -6.33
CA GLU A 371 3.00 -21.65 -7.49
C GLU A 371 3.94 -21.32 -8.66
N THR A 372 4.61 -20.16 -8.64
CA THR A 372 5.50 -19.70 -9.72
C THR A 372 6.92 -19.32 -9.28
N ALA A 373 7.26 -19.48 -7.99
CA ALA A 373 8.64 -19.26 -7.55
C ALA A 373 9.49 -20.48 -7.89
N ALA A 374 10.31 -20.38 -8.94
CA ALA A 374 11.42 -21.30 -9.14
C ALA A 374 12.29 -21.32 -7.86
N SER A 375 12.59 -22.53 -7.37
CA SER A 375 13.52 -22.91 -6.30
C SER A 375 13.81 -21.88 -5.18
N PRO A 376 13.53 -22.17 -3.89
CA PRO A 376 13.70 -21.23 -2.78
C PRO A 376 15.15 -20.80 -2.46
N ALA A 377 16.15 -21.19 -3.25
CA ALA A 377 17.55 -21.01 -2.90
C ALA A 377 18.08 -19.57 -3.09
N ASP A 378 17.45 -18.73 -3.92
CA ASP A 378 18.03 -17.42 -4.32
C ASP A 378 17.14 -16.19 -4.05
N SER A 379 16.00 -16.32 -3.35
CA SER A 379 15.18 -15.14 -2.99
C SER A 379 15.23 -14.88 -1.50
N GLY A 380 15.95 -13.81 -1.12
CA GLY A 380 16.16 -13.41 0.28
C GLY A 380 14.88 -13.38 1.12
N LEU A 381 15.01 -13.89 2.33
CA LEU A 381 14.20 -13.83 3.57
C LEU A 381 12.65 -13.73 3.57
N TRP A 382 11.96 -13.44 2.47
CA TRP A 382 10.49 -13.38 2.45
C TRP A 382 9.81 -13.87 1.18
N GLY A 383 10.51 -14.08 0.05
CA GLY A 383 9.85 -14.50 -1.22
C GLY A 383 8.77 -13.52 -1.74
N LEU A 384 8.51 -12.44 -1.01
CA LEU A 384 7.80 -11.25 -1.42
C LEU A 384 8.75 -10.54 -2.38
N GLY A 385 8.61 -10.83 -3.68
CA GLY A 385 9.42 -10.19 -4.71
C GLY A 385 9.53 -8.68 -4.46
N ALA A 386 10.74 -8.14 -4.57
CA ALA A 386 10.99 -6.72 -4.37
C ALA A 386 10.11 -5.92 -5.35
N GLY A 387 9.04 -5.29 -4.84
CA GLY A 387 8.18 -4.40 -5.61
C GLY A 387 6.66 -4.62 -5.53
N GLY A 388 6.16 -5.64 -4.83
CA GLY A 388 4.70 -5.87 -4.73
C GLY A 388 4.04 -5.23 -3.50
N THR A 389 2.84 -4.66 -3.67
CA THR A 389 1.97 -4.30 -2.54
C THR A 389 1.40 -5.56 -1.88
N VAL A 390 1.57 -5.70 -0.57
CA VAL A 390 1.02 -6.82 0.22
C VAL A 390 -0.06 -6.28 1.15
N LEU A 391 -1.27 -6.83 1.06
CA LEU A 391 -2.34 -6.53 2.01
C LEU A 391 -2.20 -7.44 3.24
N VAL A 392 -1.84 -6.86 4.38
CA VAL A 392 -1.87 -7.57 5.67
C VAL A 392 -3.26 -7.38 6.27
N THR A 393 -4.12 -8.40 6.18
CA THR A 393 -5.41 -8.41 6.87
C THR A 393 -5.24 -9.00 8.28
N GLY A 394 -5.89 -8.40 9.29
CA GLY A 394 -5.86 -8.92 10.66
C GLY A 394 -4.66 -8.50 11.53
N GLY A 395 -3.84 -7.53 11.10
CA GLY A 395 -2.71 -7.00 11.88
C GLY A 395 -3.11 -6.38 13.24
N THR A 396 -4.38 -6.02 13.43
CA THR A 396 -4.95 -5.55 14.71
C THR A 396 -5.85 -6.58 15.40
N GLY A 397 -5.96 -7.80 14.84
CA GLY A 397 -6.73 -8.90 15.41
C GLY A 397 -5.99 -9.62 16.53
N VAL A 398 -6.61 -10.67 17.08
CA VAL A 398 -6.17 -11.44 18.27
C VAL A 398 -4.68 -11.85 18.24
N LEU A 399 -4.08 -12.03 17.06
CA LEU A 399 -2.64 -12.32 16.89
C LEU A 399 -1.74 -11.07 16.98
N GLY A 400 -2.17 -9.92 16.45
CA GLY A 400 -1.47 -8.64 16.65
C GLY A 400 -1.56 -8.11 18.08
N ALA A 401 -2.56 -8.56 18.85
CA ALA A 401 -2.66 -8.30 20.29
C ALA A 401 -1.84 -9.29 21.14
N ALA A 402 -1.39 -10.41 20.57
CA ALA A 402 -0.61 -11.45 21.24
C ALA A 402 0.90 -11.36 20.98
N THR A 403 1.31 -10.54 20.01
CA THR A 403 2.71 -10.13 19.79
C THR A 403 3.02 -8.80 20.41
#